data_AF-A0A4U7EX96-F1
#
_entry.id   AF-A0A4U7EX96-F1
#
_cell.length_a   1.000
_cell.length_b   1.000
_cell.length_c   1.000
_cell.angle_alpha   90.00
_cell.angle_beta   90.00
_cell.angle_gamma   90.00
#
_symmetry.space_group_name_H-M   'P 1'
#
loop_
_entity.id
_entity.type
_entity.pdbx_description
1 polymer ?
#
loop_
_entity_poly.entity_id
_entity_poly.type
_entity_poly.pdbx_seq_one_letter_code
_entity_poly.pdbx_strand_id
1 'polypeptide(L)'
;MAAVSYEPPDSVIVDRIKRAFSSDELRERARATNLVQRERKFDTVALFYTLSLGFAAGSDRSIQAFLERFVEMADCDELAYPTFHSWFSPAFVALLREILADAIENLEPGQTDLSGR
;
A
#
# COMPACT_ATOMS: atom_id res chain seq x y z
N MET A 1 -25.46 13.15 1.94
CA MET A 1 -24.31 12.25 1.75
C MET A 1 -23.79 11.93 3.13
N ALA A 2 -23.94 10.68 3.59
CA ALA A 2 -23.45 10.27 4.90
C ALA A 2 -21.92 10.26 4.87
N ALA A 3 -21.29 11.01 5.79
CA ALA A 3 -19.87 10.90 6.04
C ALA A 3 -19.61 9.48 6.54
N VAL A 4 -18.92 8.67 5.74
CA VAL A 4 -18.41 7.37 6.19
C VAL A 4 -17.28 7.71 7.17
N SER A 5 -17.58 7.65 8.47
CA SER A 5 -16.54 7.70 9.49
C SER A 5 -15.59 6.54 9.24
N TYR A 6 -14.34 6.87 8.99
CA TYR A 6 -13.26 5.92 8.84
C TYR A 6 -13.11 5.12 10.14
N GLU A 7 -13.48 3.83 10.10
CA GLU A 7 -12.94 2.86 11.04
C GLU A 7 -11.63 2.36 10.43
N PRO A 8 -10.48 2.60 11.09
CA PRO A 8 -9.22 2.04 10.63
C PRO A 8 -9.35 0.51 10.51
N PRO A 9 -8.69 -0.11 9.52
CA PRO A 9 -8.61 -1.56 9.49
C PRO A 9 -8.12 -2.07 10.84
N ASP A 10 -8.68 -3.19 11.28
CA ASP A 10 -8.42 -3.79 12.58
C ASP A 10 -6.91 -3.77 12.87
N SER A 11 -6.49 -3.22 14.01
CA SER A 11 -5.06 -2.93 14.30
C SER A 11 -4.17 -4.18 14.12
N VAL A 12 -4.73 -5.36 14.38
CA VAL A 12 -4.13 -6.67 14.14
C VAL A 12 -3.80 -6.91 12.66
N ILE A 13 -4.68 -6.54 11.73
CA ILE A 13 -4.46 -6.68 10.29
C ILE A 13 -3.35 -5.71 9.84
N VAL A 14 -3.38 -4.47 10.35
CA VAL A 14 -2.35 -3.47 10.04
C VAL A 14 -0.97 -3.94 10.50
N ASP A 15 -0.87 -4.43 11.74
CA ASP A 15 0.39 -4.92 12.31
C ASP A 15 0.89 -6.18 11.61
N ARG A 16 -0.01 -7.09 11.21
CA ARG A 16 0.36 -8.29 10.47
C ARG A 16 0.89 -7.97 9.08
N ILE A 17 0.26 -7.02 8.37
CA ILE A 17 0.74 -6.56 7.06
C ILE A 17 2.08 -5.83 7.21
N LYS A 18 2.24 -4.97 8.22
CA LYS A 18 3.53 -4.30 8.49
C LYS A 18 4.65 -5.28 8.84
N ARG A 19 4.34 -6.36 9.54
CA ARG A 19 5.30 -7.42 9.88
C ARG A 19 5.67 -8.26 8.66
N ALA A 20 4.72 -8.56 7.79
CA ALA A 20 4.95 -9.33 6.56
C ALA A 20 5.69 -8.52 5.49
N PHE A 21 5.50 -7.20 5.48
CA PHE A 21 6.08 -6.31 4.47
C PHE A 21 6.74 -5.12 5.15
N SER A 22 8.04 -5.21 5.39
CA SER A 22 8.80 -4.10 5.98
C SER A 22 8.93 -2.95 4.97
N SER A 23 8.90 -1.71 5.48
CA SER A 23 9.02 -0.54 4.60
C SER A 23 10.36 -0.47 3.87
N ASP A 24 11.43 -1.00 4.46
CA ASP A 24 12.77 -0.99 3.86
C ASP A 24 12.88 -1.95 2.68
N GLU A 25 12.30 -3.13 2.81
CA GLU A 25 12.22 -4.12 1.74
C GLU A 25 11.39 -3.62 0.54
N LEU A 26 10.26 -2.98 0.81
CA LEU A 26 9.43 -2.35 -0.23
C LEU A 26 10.22 -1.29 -1.01
N ARG A 27 11.04 -0.49 -0.33
CA ARG A 27 11.90 0.52 -0.98
C ARG A 27 13.01 -0.13 -1.81
N GLU A 28 13.62 -1.20 -1.33
CA GLU A 28 14.66 -1.92 -2.05
C GLU A 28 14.12 -2.53 -3.35
N ARG A 29 12.97 -3.20 -3.30
CA ARG A 29 12.30 -3.78 -4.48
C ARG A 29 11.84 -2.72 -5.48
N ALA A 30 11.36 -1.57 -5.00
CA ALA A 30 10.99 -0.46 -5.88
C ALA A 30 12.19 0.11 -6.66
N ARG A 31 13.39 0.10 -6.06
CA ARG A 31 14.62 0.47 -6.75
C ARG A 31 15.00 -0.56 -7.81
N ALA A 32 14.83 -1.85 -7.51
CA ALA A 32 15.14 -2.95 -8.44
C ALA A 32 14.25 -2.94 -9.69
N THR A 33 12.98 -2.56 -9.54
CA THR A 33 11.99 -2.48 -10.63
C THR A 33 12.08 -1.20 -11.47
N ASN A 34 13.05 -0.33 -11.18
CA ASN A 34 13.26 0.96 -11.86
C ASN A 34 12.02 1.89 -11.82
N LEU A 35 11.09 1.63 -10.90
CA LEU A 35 9.86 2.39 -10.69
C LEU A 35 10.18 3.80 -10.15
N VAL A 36 11.30 3.92 -9.44
CA VAL A 36 11.80 5.17 -8.82
C VAL A 36 12.72 5.94 -9.77
N GLN A 37 12.29 6.21 -11.01
CA GLN A 37 12.99 7.21 -11.83
C GLN A 37 12.47 8.61 -11.49
N ARG A 38 13.14 9.25 -10.50
CA ARG A 38 13.17 10.71 -10.27
C ARG A 38 11.86 11.45 -9.92
N GLU A 39 10.77 10.77 -9.59
CA GLU A 39 9.62 11.49 -9.03
C GLU A 39 9.80 11.73 -7.52
N ARG A 40 10.15 12.97 -7.14
CA ARG A 40 10.21 13.41 -5.73
C ARG A 40 8.93 13.15 -4.95
N LYS A 41 7.79 13.03 -5.64
CA LYS A 41 6.46 12.82 -5.06
C LYS A 41 6.05 11.35 -5.00
N PHE A 42 6.86 10.44 -5.53
CA PHE A 42 6.55 9.02 -5.57
C PHE A 42 7.06 8.33 -4.31
N ASP A 43 6.14 7.89 -3.45
CA ASP A 43 6.43 7.06 -2.28
C ASP A 43 5.80 5.67 -2.48
N THR A 44 6.64 4.68 -2.80
CA THR A 44 6.19 3.29 -2.98
C THR A 44 5.56 2.70 -1.72
N VAL A 45 6.06 3.07 -0.54
CA VAL A 45 5.60 2.52 0.74
C VAL A 45 4.20 3.05 1.03
N ALA A 46 4.00 4.37 0.88
CA ALA A 46 2.69 4.98 0.98
C ALA A 46 1.74 4.37 -0.05
N LEU A 47 2.14 4.28 -1.32
CA LEU A 47 1.29 3.73 -2.39
C LEU A 47 0.85 2.29 -2.10
N PHE A 48 1.75 1.44 -1.60
CA PHE A 48 1.45 0.06 -1.22
C PHE A 48 0.47 -0.02 -0.06
N TYR A 49 0.72 0.69 1.04
CA TYR A 49 -0.16 0.62 2.22
C TYR A 49 -1.50 1.28 1.98
N THR A 50 -1.55 2.42 1.29
CA THR A 50 -2.81 3.05 0.91
C THR A 50 -3.62 2.09 0.03
N LEU A 51 -2.98 1.31 -0.86
CA LEU A 51 -3.70 0.37 -1.73
C LEU A 51 -4.23 -0.83 -0.93
N SER A 52 -3.36 -1.44 -0.14
CA SER A 52 -3.66 -2.63 0.67
C SER A 52 -4.65 -2.34 1.80
N LEU A 53 -4.61 -1.16 2.41
CA LEU A 53 -5.49 -0.80 3.52
C LEU A 53 -6.70 0.03 3.08
N GLY A 54 -6.57 0.82 2.03
CA GLY A 54 -7.66 1.67 1.53
C GLY A 54 -8.64 0.91 0.64
N PHE A 55 -8.13 0.19 -0.36
CA PHE A 55 -8.98 -0.53 -1.30
C PHE A 55 -9.39 -1.92 -0.79
N ALA A 56 -8.43 -2.69 -0.24
CA ALA A 56 -8.72 -4.06 0.19
C ALA A 56 -9.48 -4.14 1.53
N ALA A 57 -9.41 -3.11 2.40
CA ALA A 57 -10.29 -3.00 3.57
C ALA A 57 -11.64 -2.33 3.26
N GLY A 58 -11.92 -1.99 1.99
CA GLY A 58 -13.23 -1.52 1.51
C GLY A 58 -13.58 -0.06 1.84
N SER A 59 -12.61 0.74 2.27
CA SER A 59 -12.79 2.08 2.81
C SER A 59 -12.59 3.21 1.78
N ASP A 60 -11.85 2.98 0.68
CA ASP A 60 -11.77 3.87 -0.49
C ASP A 60 -12.32 3.16 -1.74
N ARG A 61 -13.55 3.51 -2.13
CA ARG A 61 -14.20 2.89 -3.31
C ARG A 61 -13.97 3.64 -4.62
N SER A 62 -13.17 4.70 -4.62
CA SER A 62 -12.85 5.49 -5.81
C SER A 62 -11.35 5.79 -5.90
N ILE A 63 -10.87 5.97 -7.14
CA ILE A 63 -9.47 6.37 -7.41
C ILE A 63 -9.16 7.75 -6.77
N GLN A 64 -10.17 8.63 -6.69
CA GLN A 64 -10.02 9.94 -6.04
C GLN A 64 -9.82 9.81 -4.53
N ALA A 65 -10.62 8.99 -3.83
CA ALA A 65 -10.43 8.74 -2.40
C ALA A 65 -9.06 8.11 -2.13
N PHE A 66 -8.63 7.22 -3.02
CA PHE A 66 -7.29 6.62 -2.98
C PHE A 66 -6.16 7.66 -3.15
N LEU A 67 -6.32 8.61 -4.08
CA LEU A 67 -5.40 9.74 -4.25
C LEU A 67 -5.32 10.60 -2.99
N GLU A 68 -6.46 10.97 -2.40
CA GLU A 68 -6.53 11.80 -1.19
C GLU A 68 -5.80 11.13 -0.02
N ARG A 69 -6.03 9.83 0.20
CA ARG A 69 -5.31 9.07 1.23
C ARG A 69 -3.83 8.89 0.94
N PHE A 70 -3.45 8.75 -0.33
CA PHE A 70 -2.04 8.68 -0.69
C PHE A 70 -1.33 9.99 -0.35
N VAL A 71 -1.94 11.14 -0.68
CA VAL A 71 -1.39 12.46 -0.39
C VAL A 71 -1.19 12.66 1.12
N GLU A 72 -2.18 12.25 1.92
CA GLU A 72 -2.07 12.24 3.40
C GLU A 72 -0.95 11.32 3.90
N MET A 73 -0.89 10.07 3.40
CA MET A 73 0.07 9.07 3.89
C MET A 73 1.50 9.34 3.45
N ALA A 74 1.69 9.96 2.28
CA ALA A 74 2.99 10.33 1.74
C ALA A 74 3.49 11.70 2.24
N ASP A 75 2.72 12.39 3.11
CA ASP A 75 3.00 13.75 3.56
C ASP A 75 3.32 14.70 2.39
N CYS A 76 2.47 14.66 1.36
CA CYS A 76 2.62 15.43 0.14
C CYS A 76 1.63 16.60 0.15
N ASP A 77 2.05 17.81 -0.20
CA ASP A 77 1.15 18.97 -0.20
C ASP A 77 0.04 18.87 -1.26
N GLU A 78 0.39 18.46 -2.48
CA GLU A 78 -0.56 18.32 -3.58
C GLU A 78 -0.01 17.39 -4.67
N LEU A 79 -0.86 16.51 -5.20
CA LEU A 79 -0.54 15.61 -6.29
C LEU A 79 -1.61 15.67 -7.39
N ALA A 80 -1.18 15.94 -8.62
CA ALA A 80 -2.08 15.99 -9.76
C ALA A 80 -2.57 14.58 -10.14
N TYR A 81 -3.87 14.45 -10.42
CA TYR A 81 -4.49 13.18 -10.82
C TYR A 81 -3.77 12.48 -12.00
N PRO A 82 -3.37 13.17 -13.10
CA PRO A 82 -2.68 12.50 -14.20
C PRO A 82 -1.32 11.90 -13.80
N THR A 83 -0.58 12.58 -12.92
CA THR A 83 0.68 12.08 -12.37
C THR A 83 0.43 10.82 -11.55
N PHE A 84 -0.52 10.88 -10.61
CA PHE A 84 -0.91 9.72 -9.81
C PHE A 84 -1.36 8.53 -10.66
N HIS A 85 -2.22 8.79 -11.64
CA HIS A 85 -2.72 7.77 -12.54
C HIS A 85 -1.61 7.14 -13.39
N SER A 86 -0.56 7.89 -13.73
CA SER A 86 0.58 7.37 -14.51
C SER A 86 1.39 6.30 -13.77
N TRP A 87 1.30 6.26 -12.44
CA TRP A 87 2.01 5.28 -11.62
C TRP A 87 1.42 3.87 -11.71
N PHE A 88 0.16 3.73 -12.13
CA PHE A 88 -0.48 2.46 -12.43
C PHE A 88 0.06 1.88 -13.74
N SER A 89 1.31 1.47 -13.69
CA SER A 89 2.10 1.00 -14.81
C SER A 89 2.34 -0.51 -14.73
N PRO A 90 2.74 -1.17 -15.83
CA PRO A 90 3.17 -2.56 -15.79
C PRO A 90 4.32 -2.82 -14.80
N ALA A 91 5.20 -1.83 -14.59
CA ALA A 91 6.28 -1.93 -13.61
C ALA A 91 5.75 -2.00 -12.17
N PHE A 92 4.72 -1.21 -11.85
CA PHE A 92 4.07 -1.29 -10.54
C PHE A 92 3.39 -2.65 -10.32
N VAL A 93 2.75 -3.20 -11.35
CA VAL A 93 2.18 -4.56 -11.29
C VAL A 93 3.26 -5.62 -11.07
N ALA A 94 4.41 -5.50 -11.73
CA ALA A 94 5.54 -6.42 -11.53
C ALA A 94 6.03 -6.39 -10.07
N LEU A 95 6.20 -5.19 -9.50
CA LEU A 95 6.53 -5.01 -8.09
C LEU A 95 5.51 -5.68 -7.16
N LEU A 96 4.21 -5.46 -7.38
CA LEU A 96 3.16 -6.08 -6.57
C LEU A 96 3.19 -7.61 -6.67
N ARG A 97 3.49 -8.16 -7.85
CA ARG A 97 3.62 -9.61 -8.07
C ARG A 97 4.83 -10.19 -7.35
N GLU A 98 5.97 -9.49 -7.36
CA GLU A 98 7.17 -9.90 -6.61
C GLU A 98 6.93 -9.87 -5.11
N ILE A 99 6.29 -8.81 -4.61
CA ILE A 99 5.89 -8.70 -3.20
C ILE A 99 4.96 -9.85 -2.82
N LEU A 100 3.94 -10.14 -3.64
CA LEU A 100 3.00 -11.22 -3.38
C LEU A 100 3.64 -12.62 -3.47
N ALA A 101 4.51 -12.86 -4.45
CA ALA A 101 5.18 -14.15 -4.60
C ALA A 101 6.04 -14.45 -3.37
N ASP A 102 6.83 -13.48 -2.94
CA ASP A 102 7.64 -13.60 -1.74
C ASP A 102 6.78 -13.71 -0.46
N ALA A 103 5.67 -12.98 -0.39
CA ALA A 103 4.70 -13.16 0.68
C ALA A 103 4.20 -14.59 0.73
N ILE A 104 3.82 -15.20 -0.41
CA ILE A 104 3.32 -16.57 -0.47
C ILE A 104 4.42 -17.56 -0.06
N GLU A 105 5.67 -17.31 -0.43
CA GLU A 105 6.81 -18.17 -0.09
C GLU A 105 7.22 -18.07 1.39
N ASN A 106 7.11 -16.88 1.99
CA ASN A 106 7.54 -16.60 3.37
C ASN A 106 6.39 -16.45 4.38
N LEU A 107 5.13 -16.46 3.93
CA LEU A 107 3.97 -16.58 4.81
C LEU A 107 3.98 -17.99 5.37
N GLU A 108 4.60 -18.15 6.53
CA GLU A 108 4.39 -19.34 7.33
C GLU A 108 2.88 -19.49 7.58
N PRO A 109 2.23 -20.57 7.12
CA PRO A 109 0.81 -20.81 7.38
C PRO A 109 0.52 -21.16 8.85
N GLY A 110 1.42 -20.83 9.78
CA GLY A 110 1.49 -21.36 11.14
C GLY A 110 1.67 -20.30 12.23
N GLN A 111 0.92 -19.21 12.21
CA GLN A 111 0.67 -18.45 13.45
C GLN A 111 -0.74 -17.87 13.43
N THR A 112 -1.73 -18.76 13.38
CA THR A 112 -3.10 -18.50 13.84
C THR A 112 -3.10 -18.60 15.37
N ASP A 113 -2.40 -17.68 16.05
CA ASP A 113 -2.73 -17.44 17.46
C ASP A 113 -3.93 -16.48 17.48
N LEU A 114 -5.10 -17.03 17.15
CA LEU A 114 -6.39 -16.45 17.51
C LEU A 114 -6.76 -16.90 18.92
N SER A 115 -5.79 -16.93 19.84
CA SER A 115 -6.02 -17.12 21.26
C SER A 115 -5.53 -15.88 22.00
N GLY A 116 -6.45 -14.96 22.30
CA GLY A 116 -6.14 -13.90 23.25
C GLY A 116 -7.00 -12.66 23.19
N ARG A 117 -8.19 -12.78 23.78
CA ARG A 117 -9.00 -11.74 24.44
C ARG A 117 -9.58 -10.58 23.63
#